data_AF-A0A519UQ15-F1
#
_entry.id   AF-A0A519UQ15-F1
#
_cell.length_a   1.000
_cell.length_b   1.000
_cell.length_c   1.000
_cell.angle_alpha   90.00
_cell.angle_beta   90.00
_cell.angle_gamma   90.00
#
_symmetry.space_group_name_H-M   'P 1'
#
loop_
_entity.id
_entity.type
_entity.pdbx_description
1 polymer ?
#
loop_
_entity_poly.entity_id
_entity_poly.type
_entity_poly.pdbx_seq_one_letter_code
_entity_poly.pdbx_strand_id
1 'polypeptide(L)' 'MEFRDNKAIYLQIADYVCEHILLSKWKADEKVPSVREMAVELEVNPNTV' A
#
# COMPACT_ATOMS: atom_id res chain seq x y z
N MET A 1 -5.25 -1.12 -9.05
CA MET A 1 -3.81 -0.82 -9.24
C MET A 1 -3.26 -1.84 -10.23
N GLU A 2 -2.57 -1.44 -11.29
CA GLU A 2 -1.89 -2.41 -12.17
C GLU A 2 -0.51 -2.74 -11.59
N PHE A 3 -0.37 -3.95 -11.01
CA PHE A 3 0.91 -4.43 -10.51
C PHE A 3 1.77 -4.94 -11.67
N ARG A 4 3.05 -4.55 -11.72
CA ARG A 4 3.98 -4.99 -12.77
C ARG A 4 4.55 -6.37 -12.43
N ASP A 5 4.60 -7.28 -13.40
CA ASP A 5 4.99 -8.70 -13.20
C ASP A 5 6.45 -8.94 -12.75
N ASN A 6 7.29 -7.91 -12.65
CA ASN A 6 8.72 -8.05 -12.35
C ASN A 6 9.09 -7.86 -10.86
N LYS A 7 8.15 -7.48 -10.01
CA LYS A 7 8.39 -7.17 -8.59
C LYS A 7 7.35 -7.84 -7.72
N ALA A 8 7.76 -8.44 -6.61
CA ALA A 8 6.83 -9.08 -5.70
C ALA A 8 5.77 -8.08 -5.19
N ILE A 9 4.52 -8.51 -5.07
CA ILE A 9 3.38 -7.64 -4.75
C ILE A 9 3.59 -6.88 -3.43
N TYR A 10 4.13 -7.52 -2.39
CA TYR A 10 4.42 -6.86 -1.11
C TYR A 10 5.42 -5.69 -1.26
N LEU A 11 6.37 -5.79 -2.19
CA LEU A 11 7.30 -4.69 -2.46
C LEU A 11 6.63 -3.56 -3.25
N GLN A 12 5.64 -3.86 -4.07
CA GLN A 12 4.85 -2.84 -4.78
C GLN A 12 3.90 -2.12 -3.80
N ILE A 13 3.36 -2.83 -2.81
CA ILE A 13 2.59 -2.24 -1.71
C ILE A 13 3.48 -1.34 -0.85
N ALA A 14 4.71 -1.78 -0.54
CA ALA A 14 5.68 -0.94 0.18
C ALA A 14 5.98 0.37 -0.58
N ASP A 15 6.23 0.29 -1.90
CA ASP A 15 6.42 1.48 -2.73
C ASP A 15 5.19 2.41 -2.69
N TYR A 16 3.98 1.85 -2.79
CA TYR A 16 2.71 2.59 -2.71
C TYR A 16 2.58 3.36 -1.40
N VAL A 17 2.88 2.70 -0.28
CA VAL A 17 2.86 3.31 1.06
C VAL A 17 3.89 4.44 1.15
N CYS A 18 5.12 4.21 0.68
CA CYS A 18 6.16 5.23 0.66
C CYS A 18 5.73 6.45 -0.17
N GLU A 19 5.12 6.25 -1.33
CA GLU A 19 4.61 7.34 -2.17
C GLU A 19 3.53 8.17 -1.44
N HIS A 20 2.61 7.53 -0.72
CA HIS A 20 1.57 8.24 0.05
C HIS A 20 2.14 9.12 1.16
N ILE A 21 3.23 8.67 1.80
CA ILE A 21 3.95 9.45 2.80
C ILE A 21 4.72 10.61 2.13
N LEU A 22 5.44 10.34 1.04
CA LEU A 22 6.23 11.36 0.33
C LEU A 22 5.34 12.47 -0.26
N LEU A 23 4.14 12.12 -0.74
CA LEU A 23 3.13 13.07 -1.21
C LEU A 23 2.37 13.75 -0.07
N SER A 24 2.70 13.46 1.20
CA SER A 24 2.01 13.98 2.39
C SER A 24 0.50 13.70 2.41
N LYS A 25 0.06 12.62 1.73
CA LYS A 25 -1.32 12.14 1.79
C LYS A 25 -1.63 11.50 3.15
N TRP A 26 -0.63 10.84 3.74
CA TRP A 26 -0.67 10.38 5.13
C TRP A 26 0.37 11.18 5.91
N LYS A 27 -0.11 12.06 6.79
CA LYS A 27 0.77 12.93 7.57
C LYS A 27 1.38 12.16 8.74
N ALA A 28 2.46 12.70 9.27
CA ALA A 28 3.00 12.23 10.54
C ALA A 28 1.90 12.26 11.62
N ASP A 29 1.90 11.23 12.47
CA ASP A 29 0.92 11.02 13.54
C ASP A 29 -0.54 10.80 13.07
N GLU A 30 -0.78 10.68 11.76
CA GLU A 30 -2.08 10.32 11.20
C GLU A 30 -2.25 8.81 11.11
N LYS A 31 -3.49 8.36 11.30
CA LYS A 31 -3.84 6.95 11.15
C LYS A 31 -3.80 6.54 9.67
N VAL A 32 -3.00 5.52 9.36
CA VAL A 32 -2.99 4.87 8.04
C VAL A 32 -4.11 3.82 7.92
N PRO A 33 -4.50 3.41 6.69
CA PRO A 33 -5.43 2.31 6.49
C PRO A 33 -4.94 1.03 7.18
N SER A 34 -5.87 0.26 7.74
CA SER A 34 -5.57 -1.07 8.24
C SER A 34 -5.23 -2.03 7.11
N VAL A 35 -4.58 -3.15 7.44
CA VAL A 35 -4.27 -4.25 6.50
C VAL A 35 -5.50 -4.67 5.69
N ARG A 36 -6.68 -4.77 6.33
CA ARG A 36 -7.93 -5.16 5.65
C ARG A 36 -8.44 -4.08 4.70
N GLU A 37 -8.42 -2.82 5.13
CA GLU A 37 -8.87 -1.69 4.30
C GLU A 37 -7.97 -1.57 3.05
N MET A 38 -6.65 -1.64 3.24
CA MET A 38 -5.69 -1.56 2.15
C MET A 38 -5.74 -2.77 1.22
N ALA A 39 -5.98 -3.98 1.74
CA ALA A 39 -6.17 -5.17 0.91
C ALA A 39 -7.41 -5.09 0.02
N VAL A 40 -8.51 -4.52 0.53
CA VAL A 40 -9.73 -4.28 -0.24
C VAL A 40 -9.51 -3.19 -1.29
N GLU A 41 -8.86 -2.08 -0.92
CA GLU A 41 -8.57 -0.95 -1.83
C GLU A 41 -7.64 -1.36 -2.98
N LEU A 42 -6.59 -2.13 -2.68
CA LEU A 42 -5.60 -2.55 -3.67
C LEU A 42 -5.98 -3.86 -4.37
N GLU A 43 -7.08 -4.50 -3.96
CA GLU A 43 -7.56 -5.80 -4.47
C GLU A 43 -6.49 -6.91 -4.39
N VAL A 44 -5.81 -7.01 -3.25
CA VAL A 44 -4.72 -7.97 -2.99
C VAL A 44 -5.03 -8.89 -1.81
N ASN A 45 -4.25 -9.97 -1.67
CA ASN A 45 -4.34 -10.85 -0.51
C ASN A 45 -3.92 -10.09 0.77
N PRO A 46 -4.74 -10.07 1.85
CA PRO A 46 -4.39 -9.43 3.11
C PRO A 46 -3.09 -9.91 3.75
N ASN A 47 -2.65 -11.14 3.46
CA ASN A 47 -1.36 -11.65 3.97
C ASN A 47 -0.14 -11.08 3.23
N THR A 48 -0.37 -10.34 2.15
CA THR A 48 0.66 -9.70 1.31
C THR A 48 0.79 -8.20 1.60
N VAL A 49 -0.18 -7.61 2.32
CA VAL A 49 -0.23 -6.23 2.80
C VAL A 49 0.44 -6.13 4.17
#